data_AF-A0A413IS94-F1
#
_entry.id   AF-A0A413IS94-F1
#
_cell.length_a   1.000
_cell.length_b   1.000
_cell.length_c   1.000
_cell.angle_alpha   90.00
_cell.angle_beta   90.00
_cell.angle_gamma   90.00
#
_symmetry.space_group_name_H-M   'P 1'
#
loop_
_entity.id
_entity.type
_entity.pdbx_description
1 polymer ?
#
loop_
_entity_poly.entity_id
_entity_poly.type
_entity_poly.pdbx_seq_one_letter_code
_entity_poly.pdbx_strand_id
1 'polypeptide(L)'
;MKRLIYIWILFFSCVACERDLMSYKGEEAIYFAVQDGHSWGSEKDWPYMPYSLAEFGNILEDTLTVKIKVMITGEEKDYPRPFKVVVNPDSTTAREGVHYRALADEYVVEANSSYAYIPVLLYRQPEMKTDTVTLGLKLVANDYFSLTFDEFDKMDKFTNGSVVYDSFDATMHKICMTDIMPKPKQWSAFEFGTFTPKKLNLICQYFGYTYDDFQNDKKITYLQQTVISRKFSEVLNKAYHDGSPILEDNGQLMWVKGCVYGQGSYPEGNK
;
A
#
# COMPACT_ATOMS: atom_id res chain seq x y z
N MET A 1 -14.58 -73.86 -14.30
CA MET A 1 -15.10 -72.72 -15.09
C MET A 1 -16.26 -72.03 -14.35
N LYS A 2 -16.01 -71.32 -13.24
CA LYS A 2 -17.05 -70.55 -12.51
C LYS A 2 -16.55 -69.25 -11.85
N ARG A 3 -15.30 -68.82 -12.15
CA ARG A 3 -14.67 -67.65 -11.52
C ARG A 3 -14.33 -66.50 -12.48
N LEU A 4 -14.66 -66.62 -13.76
CA LEU A 4 -14.35 -65.62 -14.80
C LEU A 4 -15.55 -64.74 -15.22
N ILE A 5 -16.75 -64.98 -14.66
CA ILE A 5 -17.98 -64.29 -15.07
C ILE A 5 -18.26 -63.02 -14.24
N TYR A 6 -17.59 -62.81 -13.09
CA TYR A 6 -17.84 -61.64 -12.25
C TYR A 6 -17.07 -60.37 -12.65
N ILE A 7 -16.14 -60.46 -13.62
CA ILE A 7 -15.31 -59.30 -14.05
C ILE A 7 -16.00 -58.48 -15.15
N TRP A 8 -17.02 -59.01 -15.82
CA TRP A 8 -17.75 -58.30 -16.88
C TRP A 8 -18.90 -57.41 -16.39
N ILE A 9 -19.29 -57.51 -15.11
CA ILE A 9 -20.36 -56.67 -14.52
C ILE A 9 -19.79 -55.37 -13.92
N LEU A 10 -18.47 -55.28 -13.71
CA LEU A 10 -17.82 -54.11 -13.10
C LEU A 10 -17.37 -53.04 -14.12
N PHE A 11 -17.64 -53.23 -15.42
CA PHE A 11 -17.20 -52.31 -16.48
C PHE A 11 -18.31 -51.38 -17.00
N PHE A 12 -19.55 -51.52 -16.50
CA PHE A 12 -20.71 -50.77 -16.99
C PHE A 12 -21.18 -49.62 -16.09
N SER A 13 -20.47 -49.35 -14.98
CA SER A 13 -20.87 -48.33 -13.99
C SER A 13 -20.11 -47.01 -14.07
N CYS A 14 -19.30 -46.78 -15.11
CA CYS A 14 -18.56 -45.53 -15.30
C CYS A 14 -19.15 -44.61 -16.37
N VAL A 15 -20.49 -44.56 -16.50
CA VAL A 15 -21.13 -43.40 -17.14
C VAL A 15 -21.15 -42.30 -16.09
N ALA A 16 -20.00 -41.66 -15.89
CA ALA A 16 -19.93 -40.38 -15.20
C ALA A 16 -20.74 -39.40 -16.05
N CYS A 17 -21.93 -39.08 -15.59
CA CYS A 17 -22.73 -37.98 -16.12
C CYS A 17 -21.91 -36.71 -15.91
N GLU A 18 -21.25 -36.22 -16.96
CA GLU A 18 -20.74 -34.85 -17.02
C GLU A 18 -21.95 -33.95 -16.77
N ARG A 19 -22.10 -33.49 -15.53
CA ARG A 19 -22.98 -32.36 -15.27
C ARG A 19 -22.24 -31.17 -15.85
N ASP A 20 -22.73 -30.67 -16.97
CA ASP A 20 -22.45 -29.30 -17.42
C ASP A 20 -22.64 -28.40 -16.19
N LEU A 21 -21.52 -27.94 -15.64
CA LEU A 21 -21.50 -26.86 -14.66
C LEU A 21 -22.03 -25.66 -15.42
N MET A 22 -23.33 -25.41 -15.31
CA MET A 22 -23.98 -24.23 -15.87
C MET A 22 -23.09 -23.03 -15.50
N SER A 23 -22.51 -22.38 -16.52
CA SER A 23 -21.70 -21.19 -16.28
C SER A 23 -22.57 -20.20 -15.52
N TYR A 24 -22.03 -19.69 -14.41
CA TYR A 24 -22.73 -18.73 -13.58
C TYR A 24 -23.03 -17.49 -14.42
N LYS A 25 -24.28 -17.35 -14.86
CA LYS A 25 -24.80 -16.15 -15.54
C LYS A 25 -25.25 -15.13 -14.50
N GLY A 26 -24.32 -14.71 -13.65
CA GLY A 26 -24.51 -13.49 -12.87
C GLY A 26 -24.41 -12.27 -13.77
N GLU A 27 -25.04 -11.17 -13.36
CA GLU A 27 -24.84 -9.87 -13.98
C GLU A 27 -23.36 -9.46 -13.86
N GLU A 28 -22.76 -8.99 -14.96
CA GLU A 28 -21.37 -8.55 -14.97
C GLU A 28 -21.26 -7.23 -14.19
N ALA A 29 -20.58 -7.28 -13.06
CA ALA A 29 -20.39 -6.16 -12.15
C ALA A 29 -18.91 -5.85 -11.99
N ILE A 30 -18.59 -4.63 -11.54
CA ILE A 30 -17.23 -4.20 -11.21
C ILE A 30 -17.18 -3.68 -9.77
N TYR A 31 -16.10 -3.98 -9.05
CA TYR A 31 -15.93 -3.60 -7.66
C TYR A 31 -14.46 -3.33 -7.31
N PHE A 32 -14.23 -2.54 -6.26
CA PHE A 32 -12.90 -2.33 -5.70
C PHE A 32 -12.44 -3.56 -4.95
N ALA A 33 -11.28 -4.09 -5.31
CA ALA A 33 -10.79 -5.39 -4.86
C ALA A 33 -9.40 -5.27 -4.21
N VAL A 34 -9.20 -4.22 -3.44
CA VAL A 34 -7.91 -3.98 -2.76
C VAL A 34 -7.81 -4.91 -1.55
N GLN A 35 -6.68 -5.58 -1.41
CA GLN A 35 -6.38 -6.46 -0.29
C GLN A 35 -5.08 -6.01 0.37
N ASP A 36 -5.05 -6.05 1.70
CA ASP A 36 -3.87 -5.73 2.49
C ASP A 36 -3.74 -6.71 3.66
N GLY A 37 -2.52 -7.03 4.04
CA GLY A 37 -2.31 -7.95 5.13
C GLY A 37 -0.87 -8.10 5.53
N HIS A 38 -0.59 -9.10 6.37
CA HIS A 38 0.75 -9.25 6.91
C HIS A 38 1.78 -9.61 5.82
N SER A 39 3.00 -9.11 5.97
CA SER A 39 4.09 -9.25 4.99
C SER A 39 4.53 -10.70 4.71
N TRP A 40 4.14 -11.65 5.55
CA TRP A 40 4.40 -13.09 5.38
C TRP A 40 3.23 -13.85 4.73
N GLY A 41 2.09 -13.18 4.53
CA GLY A 41 0.93 -13.68 3.80
C GLY A 41 0.96 -13.30 2.32
N SER A 42 -0.18 -13.45 1.66
CA SER A 42 -0.35 -13.08 0.25
C SER A 42 -1.77 -12.58 -0.04
N GLU A 43 -1.98 -12.04 -1.22
CA GLU A 43 -3.31 -11.66 -1.71
C GLU A 43 -4.33 -12.83 -1.69
N LYS A 44 -3.89 -14.09 -1.57
CA LYS A 44 -4.79 -15.25 -1.46
C LYS A 44 -5.51 -15.35 -0.12
N ASP A 45 -4.98 -14.71 0.92
CA ASP A 45 -5.45 -14.82 2.30
C ASP A 45 -5.59 -13.46 3.02
N TRP A 46 -5.21 -12.37 2.36
CA TRP A 46 -5.40 -11.01 2.86
C TRP A 46 -6.86 -10.55 2.80
N PRO A 47 -7.39 -9.90 3.85
CA PRO A 47 -8.71 -9.27 3.83
C PRO A 47 -8.83 -8.22 2.72
N TYR A 48 -10.04 -8.08 2.18
CA TYR A 48 -10.39 -6.92 1.35
C TYR A 48 -10.53 -5.67 2.21
N MET A 49 -10.12 -4.53 1.66
CA MET A 49 -9.99 -3.28 2.38
C MET A 49 -10.81 -2.16 1.71
N PRO A 50 -11.60 -1.38 2.48
CA PRO A 50 -12.33 -0.23 1.95
C PRO A 50 -11.43 1.01 1.74
N TYR A 51 -10.15 0.91 2.07
CA TYR A 51 -9.19 2.00 1.91
C TYR A 51 -7.77 1.50 1.62
N SER A 52 -6.95 2.41 1.09
CA SER A 52 -5.49 2.27 0.94
C SER A 52 -4.78 3.38 1.71
N LEU A 53 -3.64 3.07 2.31
CA LEU A 53 -2.76 4.06 2.92
C LEU A 53 -1.73 4.56 1.91
N ALA A 54 -1.55 5.87 1.86
CA ALA A 54 -0.50 6.56 1.11
C ALA A 54 0.42 7.26 2.12
N GLU A 55 1.42 6.53 2.61
CA GLU A 55 2.31 6.95 3.68
C GLU A 55 3.54 7.67 3.12
N PHE A 56 3.39 8.96 2.84
CA PHE A 56 4.50 9.83 2.47
C PHE A 56 5.60 9.83 3.52
N GLY A 57 5.28 9.57 4.79
CA GLY A 57 6.26 9.49 5.86
C GLY A 57 7.39 8.52 5.51
N ASN A 58 7.09 7.42 4.80
CA ASN A 58 8.03 6.34 4.50
C ASN A 58 8.90 6.57 3.25
N ILE A 59 8.72 7.68 2.52
CA ILE A 59 9.45 7.99 1.29
C ILE A 59 10.07 9.40 1.36
N LEU A 60 10.98 9.75 0.45
CA LEU A 60 11.53 11.11 0.37
C LEU A 60 10.85 11.94 -0.71
N GLU A 61 10.34 11.28 -1.74
CA GLU A 61 9.68 11.88 -2.87
C GLU A 61 8.39 12.57 -2.46
N ASP A 62 8.10 13.70 -3.10
CA ASP A 62 6.86 14.45 -2.89
C ASP A 62 5.69 13.89 -3.70
N THR A 63 5.89 12.76 -4.38
CA THR A 63 4.85 12.10 -5.17
C THR A 63 4.82 10.60 -4.91
N LEU A 64 3.61 10.05 -4.81
CA LEU A 64 3.38 8.61 -4.63
C LEU A 64 2.28 8.16 -5.58
N THR A 65 2.48 7.04 -6.29
CA THR A 65 1.42 6.43 -7.10
C THR A 65 0.87 5.21 -6.38
N VAL A 66 -0.42 5.26 -6.03
CA VAL A 66 -1.14 4.10 -5.48
C VAL A 66 -1.89 3.43 -6.62
N LYS A 67 -1.79 2.10 -6.73
CA LYS A 67 -2.51 1.29 -7.73
C LYS A 67 -3.71 0.64 -7.07
N ILE A 68 -4.90 1.17 -7.32
CA ILE A 68 -6.15 0.64 -6.77
C ILE A 68 -6.66 -0.49 -7.66
N LYS A 69 -6.76 -1.69 -7.12
CA LYS A 69 -7.25 -2.86 -7.85
C LYS A 69 -8.76 -2.83 -7.95
N VAL A 70 -9.29 -3.13 -9.13
CA VAL A 70 -10.69 -3.49 -9.36
C VAL A 70 -10.77 -4.89 -9.93
N MET A 71 -11.85 -5.60 -9.64
CA MET A 71 -12.17 -6.88 -10.24
C MET A 71 -13.60 -6.87 -10.76
N ILE A 72 -13.89 -7.84 -11.61
CA ILE A 72 -15.23 -8.03 -12.19
C ILE A 72 -15.86 -9.33 -11.71
N THR A 73 -17.18 -9.38 -11.76
CA THR A 73 -17.93 -10.65 -11.73
C THR A 73 -18.23 -11.10 -13.17
N GLY A 74 -18.47 -12.40 -13.35
CA GLY A 74 -18.78 -12.99 -14.65
C GLY A 74 -17.54 -13.44 -15.43
N GLU A 75 -17.73 -13.70 -16.72
CA GLU A 75 -16.70 -14.28 -17.59
C GLU A 75 -15.75 -13.21 -18.15
N GLU A 76 -14.49 -13.60 -18.37
CA GLU A 76 -13.55 -12.80 -19.13
C GLU A 76 -13.99 -12.73 -20.61
N LYS A 77 -13.80 -11.57 -21.23
CA LYS A 77 -14.12 -11.35 -22.64
C LYS A 77 -12.84 -11.19 -23.44
N ASP A 78 -12.89 -11.53 -24.72
CA ASP A 78 -11.78 -11.39 -25.67
C ASP A 78 -11.61 -9.96 -26.21
N TYR A 79 -12.38 -8.99 -25.69
CA TYR A 79 -12.29 -7.57 -26.02
C TYR A 79 -12.15 -6.70 -24.75
N PRO A 80 -11.48 -5.54 -24.85
CA PRO A 80 -11.34 -4.60 -23.74
C PRO A 80 -12.69 -3.97 -23.37
N ARG A 81 -12.92 -3.77 -22.07
CA ARG A 81 -14.13 -3.15 -21.52
C ARG A 81 -13.77 -1.90 -20.71
N PRO A 82 -14.14 -0.69 -21.19
CA PRO A 82 -13.90 0.55 -20.45
C PRO A 82 -14.82 0.66 -19.23
N PHE A 83 -14.34 1.33 -18.20
CA PHE A 83 -15.09 1.68 -16.99
C PHE A 83 -14.66 3.04 -16.47
N LYS A 84 -15.48 3.63 -15.61
CA LYS A 84 -15.27 4.98 -15.08
C LYS A 84 -15.24 5.00 -13.55
N VAL A 85 -14.34 5.81 -13.03
CA VAL A 85 -14.20 6.12 -11.61
C VAL A 85 -14.34 7.62 -11.44
N VAL A 86 -15.10 8.04 -10.44
CA VAL A 86 -15.29 9.45 -10.08
C VAL A 86 -14.91 9.69 -8.64
N VAL A 87 -14.65 10.94 -8.30
CA VAL A 87 -14.42 11.36 -6.93
C VAL A 87 -15.76 11.39 -6.20
N ASN A 88 -15.80 10.79 -5.01
CA ASN A 88 -16.96 10.86 -4.13
C ASN A 88 -16.84 12.11 -3.23
N PRO A 89 -17.68 13.14 -3.42
CA PRO A 89 -17.60 14.37 -2.63
C PRO A 89 -17.91 14.14 -1.14
N ASP A 90 -18.73 13.14 -0.80
CA ASP A 90 -19.16 12.89 0.59
C ASP A 90 -18.05 12.26 1.44
N SER A 91 -16.99 11.76 0.81
CA SER A 91 -15.88 11.10 1.48
C SER A 91 -14.51 11.64 1.09
N THR A 92 -14.45 12.86 0.54
CA THR A 92 -13.20 13.49 0.14
C THR A 92 -12.92 14.80 0.86
N THR A 93 -11.70 14.92 1.38
CA THR A 93 -11.09 16.18 1.80
C THR A 93 -9.96 16.61 0.85
N ALA A 94 -9.55 15.70 -0.03
CA ALA A 94 -8.58 15.94 -1.09
C ALA A 94 -9.08 16.95 -2.13
N ARG A 95 -8.13 17.59 -2.82
CA ARG A 95 -8.37 18.64 -3.80
C ARG A 95 -7.56 18.32 -5.04
N GLU A 96 -8.21 18.29 -6.20
CA GLU A 96 -7.55 18.03 -7.47
C GLU A 96 -6.46 19.07 -7.74
N GLY A 97 -5.32 18.64 -8.29
CA GLY A 97 -4.17 19.51 -8.59
C GLY A 97 -3.35 19.91 -7.37
N VAL A 98 -3.87 19.75 -6.15
CA VAL A 98 -3.16 19.99 -4.89
C VAL A 98 -2.72 18.67 -4.26
N HIS A 99 -3.66 17.76 -4.04
CA HIS A 99 -3.41 16.50 -3.34
C HIS A 99 -3.22 15.32 -4.29
N TYR A 100 -3.82 15.38 -5.47
CA TYR A 100 -3.76 14.31 -6.48
C TYR A 100 -3.90 14.87 -7.89
N ARG A 101 -3.39 14.14 -8.88
CA ARG A 101 -3.63 14.41 -10.31
C ARG A 101 -5.06 14.01 -10.67
N ALA A 102 -5.71 14.80 -11.52
CA ALA A 102 -7.01 14.47 -12.11
C ALA A 102 -7.07 13.00 -12.58
N LEU A 103 -8.18 12.33 -12.28
CA LEU A 103 -8.43 10.96 -12.73
C LEU A 103 -8.57 10.93 -14.25
N ALA A 104 -8.28 9.78 -14.86
CA ALA A 104 -8.55 9.59 -16.28
C ALA A 104 -10.07 9.56 -16.52
N ASP A 105 -10.50 9.97 -17.70
CA ASP A 105 -11.92 9.90 -18.09
C ASP A 105 -12.45 8.47 -18.03
N GLU A 106 -11.61 7.51 -18.43
CA GLU A 106 -11.88 6.08 -18.45
C GLU A 106 -10.63 5.26 -18.13
N TYR A 107 -10.87 4.07 -17.60
CA TYR A 107 -9.90 2.99 -17.39
C TYR A 107 -10.41 1.74 -18.12
N VAL A 108 -9.56 0.74 -18.32
CA VAL A 108 -9.91 -0.43 -19.14
C VAL A 108 -9.62 -1.72 -18.39
N VAL A 109 -10.59 -2.62 -18.37
CA VAL A 109 -10.35 -4.05 -18.14
C VAL A 109 -9.97 -4.66 -19.48
N GLU A 110 -8.72 -5.08 -19.61
CA GLU A 110 -8.18 -5.62 -20.86
C GLU A 110 -8.85 -6.93 -21.28
N ALA A 111 -8.74 -7.28 -22.57
CA ALA A 111 -9.18 -8.57 -23.07
C ALA A 111 -8.49 -9.73 -22.32
N ASN A 112 -9.25 -10.78 -22.01
CA ASN A 112 -8.81 -11.94 -21.24
C ASN A 112 -8.26 -11.57 -19.86
N SER A 113 -8.85 -10.53 -19.24
CA SER A 113 -8.57 -10.12 -17.86
C SER A 113 -9.87 -9.98 -17.07
N SER A 114 -9.79 -10.33 -15.79
CA SER A 114 -10.83 -10.16 -14.77
C SER A 114 -10.53 -9.02 -13.79
N TYR A 115 -9.45 -8.28 -14.02
CA TYR A 115 -9.03 -7.17 -13.16
C TYR A 115 -8.39 -6.02 -13.95
N ALA A 116 -8.35 -4.86 -13.30
CA ALA A 116 -7.59 -3.70 -13.76
C ALA A 116 -7.01 -2.94 -12.55
N TYR A 117 -6.09 -2.03 -12.82
CA TYR A 117 -5.56 -1.11 -11.81
C TYR A 117 -5.83 0.33 -12.22
N ILE A 118 -6.27 1.11 -11.24
CA ILE A 118 -6.43 2.56 -11.33
C ILE A 118 -5.17 3.19 -10.70
N PRO A 119 -4.23 3.73 -11.49
CA PRO A 119 -3.10 4.46 -10.96
C PRO A 119 -3.55 5.85 -10.51
N VAL A 120 -3.39 6.15 -9.23
CA VAL A 120 -3.67 7.47 -8.66
C VAL A 120 -2.36 8.12 -8.22
N LEU A 121 -1.98 9.21 -8.88
CA LEU A 121 -0.79 9.99 -8.52
C LEU A 121 -1.18 11.02 -7.45
N LEU A 122 -0.50 10.92 -6.30
CA LEU A 122 -0.71 11.74 -5.12
C LEU A 122 0.47 12.69 -4.92
N TYR A 123 0.22 13.83 -4.29
CA TYR A 123 1.19 14.86 -3.98
C TYR A 123 1.29 15.06 -2.47
N ARG A 124 2.50 15.05 -1.93
CA ARG A 124 2.77 15.35 -0.52
C ARG A 124 2.38 16.80 -0.25
N GLN A 125 1.67 17.04 0.85
CA GLN A 125 1.33 18.39 1.32
C GLN A 125 1.73 18.59 2.79
N PRO A 126 2.10 19.82 3.21
CA PRO A 126 2.53 20.09 4.58
C PRO A 126 1.53 19.69 5.66
N GLU A 127 0.22 19.85 5.41
CA GLU A 127 -0.85 19.45 6.33
C GLU A 127 -0.83 17.95 6.67
N MET A 128 -0.29 17.12 5.77
CA MET A 128 -0.22 15.67 5.96
C MET A 128 0.75 15.28 7.09
N LYS A 129 1.62 16.20 7.55
CA LYS A 129 2.52 15.95 8.69
C LYS A 129 1.79 15.87 10.03
N THR A 130 0.57 16.37 10.09
CA THR A 130 -0.24 16.41 11.32
C THR A 130 -1.66 15.86 11.15
N ASP A 131 -2.14 15.73 9.92
CA ASP A 131 -3.48 15.22 9.61
C ASP A 131 -3.45 14.23 8.44
N THR A 132 -4.56 13.53 8.20
CA THR A 132 -4.75 12.64 7.07
C THR A 132 -5.71 13.25 6.07
N VAL A 133 -5.27 13.40 4.81
CA VAL A 133 -6.12 13.85 3.70
C VAL A 133 -6.74 12.65 3.02
N THR A 134 -8.05 12.68 2.75
CA THR A 134 -8.78 11.53 2.19
C THR A 134 -9.28 11.82 0.77
N LEU A 135 -8.96 10.95 -0.17
CA LEU A 135 -9.56 10.91 -1.50
C LEU A 135 -10.58 9.76 -1.57
N GLY A 136 -11.85 10.10 -1.73
CA GLY A 136 -12.92 9.12 -1.93
C GLY A 136 -13.13 8.83 -3.41
N LEU A 137 -13.17 7.56 -3.78
CA LEU A 137 -13.40 7.07 -5.14
C LEU A 137 -14.72 6.31 -5.20
N LYS A 138 -15.43 6.40 -6.33
CA LYS A 138 -16.68 5.71 -6.61
C LYS A 138 -16.71 5.21 -8.04
N LEU A 139 -17.13 3.95 -8.22
CA LEU A 139 -17.37 3.36 -9.53
C LEU A 139 -18.69 3.87 -10.14
N VAL A 140 -18.73 3.95 -11.47
CA VAL A 140 -19.94 4.35 -12.21
C VAL A 140 -20.38 3.20 -13.10
N ALA A 141 -21.64 2.78 -12.96
CA ALA A 141 -22.24 1.76 -13.81
C ALA A 141 -22.25 2.21 -15.29
N ASN A 142 -22.08 1.27 -16.21
CA ASN A 142 -22.17 1.50 -17.65
C ASN A 142 -22.72 0.26 -18.37
N ASP A 143 -22.69 0.26 -19.71
CA ASP A 143 -23.21 -0.83 -20.53
C ASP A 143 -22.43 -2.16 -20.39
N TYR A 144 -21.21 -2.11 -19.85
CA TYR A 144 -20.36 -3.29 -19.64
C TYR A 144 -20.46 -3.84 -18.23
N PHE A 145 -20.53 -2.95 -17.23
CA PHE A 145 -20.45 -3.31 -15.83
C PHE A 145 -21.54 -2.63 -15.02
N SER A 146 -22.35 -3.45 -14.34
CA SER A 146 -23.25 -3.01 -13.29
C SER A 146 -22.49 -2.80 -11.97
N LEU A 147 -23.22 -2.36 -10.94
CA LEU A 147 -22.73 -2.24 -9.57
C LEU A 147 -23.53 -3.16 -8.64
N THR A 148 -23.96 -4.33 -9.11
CA THR A 148 -24.78 -5.26 -8.30
C THR A 148 -23.97 -6.07 -7.29
N PHE A 149 -22.64 -6.08 -7.40
CA PHE A 149 -21.74 -6.42 -6.31
C PHE A 149 -21.39 -5.14 -5.57
N ASP A 150 -22.20 -4.75 -4.59
CA ASP A 150 -22.11 -3.47 -3.87
C ASP A 150 -21.68 -3.60 -2.42
N GLU A 151 -21.62 -4.80 -1.86
CA GLU A 151 -21.19 -5.04 -0.48
C GLU A 151 -20.17 -6.18 -0.41
N PHE A 152 -19.07 -5.93 0.31
CA PHE A 152 -18.21 -6.97 0.83
C PHE A 152 -18.67 -7.36 2.21
N ASP A 153 -18.94 -8.64 2.41
CA ASP A 153 -19.02 -9.24 3.73
C ASP A 153 -17.68 -9.90 4.11
N LYS A 154 -17.44 -9.96 5.42
CA LYS A 154 -16.32 -10.71 5.98
C LYS A 154 -16.36 -12.18 5.54
N MET A 155 -15.21 -12.65 5.09
CA MET A 155 -15.02 -14.02 4.64
C MET A 155 -14.00 -14.74 5.53
N ASP A 156 -14.33 -15.95 6.01
CA ASP A 156 -13.48 -16.74 6.90
C ASP A 156 -12.07 -17.02 6.35
N LYS A 157 -11.93 -17.04 5.02
CA LYS A 157 -10.66 -17.30 4.33
C LYS A 157 -9.71 -16.11 4.28
N PHE A 158 -10.23 -14.88 4.36
CA PHE A 158 -9.47 -13.65 4.13
C PHE A 158 -9.25 -12.92 5.46
N THR A 159 -8.43 -13.53 6.33
CA THR A 159 -8.26 -13.10 7.74
C THR A 159 -6.83 -12.70 8.08
N ASN A 160 -5.89 -12.83 7.13
CA ASN A 160 -4.47 -12.58 7.38
C ASN A 160 -4.11 -11.09 7.23
N GLY A 161 -4.70 -10.24 8.05
CA GLY A 161 -4.41 -8.80 8.08
C GLY A 161 -4.58 -8.19 9.45
N SER A 162 -4.09 -6.97 9.62
CA SER A 162 -4.16 -6.24 10.88
C SER A 162 -5.59 -5.88 11.28
N VAL A 163 -6.47 -5.72 10.29
CA VAL A 163 -7.89 -5.39 10.46
C VAL A 163 -8.69 -6.25 9.47
N VAL A 164 -9.84 -6.75 9.92
CA VAL A 164 -10.82 -7.44 9.07
C VAL A 164 -12.15 -6.74 9.29
N TYR A 165 -12.71 -6.15 8.24
CA TYR A 165 -13.99 -5.47 8.28
C TYR A 165 -15.14 -6.48 8.23
N ASP A 166 -16.20 -6.22 8.99
CA ASP A 166 -17.39 -7.08 8.99
C ASP A 166 -18.18 -6.92 7.69
N SER A 167 -18.43 -5.68 7.25
CA SER A 167 -18.85 -5.38 5.88
C SER A 167 -18.47 -3.96 5.44
N PHE A 168 -18.49 -3.70 4.12
CA PHE A 168 -18.32 -2.37 3.52
C PHE A 168 -18.80 -2.30 2.06
N ASP A 169 -19.05 -1.08 1.58
CA ASP A 169 -19.46 -0.80 0.19
C ASP A 169 -18.32 -1.11 -0.81
N ALA A 170 -18.55 -2.06 -1.71
CA ALA A 170 -17.62 -2.54 -2.71
C ALA A 170 -17.49 -1.61 -3.94
N THR A 171 -18.43 -0.66 -4.09
CA THR A 171 -18.44 0.34 -5.17
C THR A 171 -17.66 1.60 -4.82
N MET A 172 -17.19 1.72 -3.57
CA MET A 172 -16.43 2.85 -3.05
C MET A 172 -15.08 2.43 -2.49
N HIS A 173 -14.08 3.31 -2.61
CA HIS A 173 -12.76 3.09 -2.01
C HIS A 173 -12.15 4.42 -1.56
N LYS A 174 -11.37 4.41 -0.49
CA LYS A 174 -10.68 5.60 0.00
C LYS A 174 -9.17 5.48 -0.16
N ILE A 175 -8.51 6.58 -0.47
CA ILE A 175 -7.05 6.71 -0.33
C ILE A 175 -6.80 7.71 0.79
N CYS A 176 -6.17 7.24 1.86
CA CYS A 176 -5.82 8.02 3.04
C CYS A 176 -4.34 8.42 2.94
N MET A 177 -4.09 9.70 2.66
CA MET A 177 -2.75 10.27 2.51
C MET A 177 -2.26 10.84 3.83
N THR A 178 -1.08 10.42 4.26
CA THR A 178 -0.44 10.90 5.49
C THR A 178 1.07 10.99 5.35
N ASP A 179 1.68 12.01 5.95
CA ASP A 179 3.13 12.19 6.07
C ASP A 179 3.55 12.05 7.55
N ILE A 180 2.73 11.38 8.35
CA ILE A 180 3.03 11.08 9.74
C ILE A 180 3.91 9.84 9.79
N MET A 181 5.16 10.02 10.19
CA MET A 181 6.04 8.91 10.55
C MET A 181 6.18 8.88 12.08
N PRO A 182 5.61 7.87 12.77
CA PRO A 182 5.84 7.70 14.19
C PRO A 182 7.31 7.38 14.48
N LYS A 183 7.79 7.74 15.67
CA LYS A 183 9.11 7.28 16.11
C LYS A 183 9.12 5.75 16.17
N PRO A 184 10.03 5.05 15.47
CA PRO A 184 10.00 3.60 15.43
C PRO A 184 10.54 2.98 16.73
N LYS A 185 10.19 1.71 16.97
CA LYS A 185 10.55 0.99 18.21
C LYS A 185 12.05 0.92 18.45
N GLN A 186 12.85 0.74 17.40
CA GLN A 186 14.32 0.62 17.49
C GLN A 186 15.04 1.98 17.38
N TRP A 187 14.34 3.10 17.64
CA TRP A 187 14.99 4.40 17.68
C TRP A 187 15.68 4.68 19.02
N SER A 188 17.00 4.52 19.08
CA SER A 188 17.80 4.99 20.21
C SER A 188 18.07 6.48 20.12
N ALA A 189 17.52 7.24 21.07
CA ALA A 189 17.85 8.65 21.23
C ALA A 189 19.34 8.88 21.57
N PHE A 190 20.02 7.88 22.15
CA PHE A 190 21.46 7.96 22.44
C PHE A 190 22.31 7.86 21.16
N GLU A 191 21.90 7.01 20.21
CA GLU A 191 22.64 6.81 18.96
C GLU A 191 22.24 7.83 17.89
N PHE A 192 20.97 8.23 17.82
CA PHE A 192 20.43 9.05 16.72
C PHE A 192 19.92 10.43 17.15
N GLY A 193 19.87 10.72 18.46
CA GLY A 193 19.31 11.97 18.99
C GLY A 193 17.80 12.05 18.85
N THR A 194 17.27 13.28 18.82
CA THR A 194 15.85 13.55 18.57
C THR A 194 15.41 12.92 17.24
N PHE A 195 14.31 12.18 17.28
CA PHE A 195 13.71 11.58 16.10
C PHE A 195 13.10 12.66 15.21
N THR A 196 13.43 12.60 13.92
CA THR A 196 12.73 13.33 12.86
C THR A 196 12.50 12.36 11.69
N PRO A 197 11.35 12.44 10.99
CA PRO A 197 11.09 11.60 9.81
C PRO A 197 12.18 11.74 8.74
N LYS A 198 12.62 12.98 8.49
CA LYS A 198 13.71 13.31 7.57
C LYS A 198 14.99 12.55 7.88
N LYS A 199 15.40 12.49 9.16
CA LYS A 199 16.62 11.80 9.56
C LYS A 199 16.53 10.29 9.33
N LEU A 200 15.40 9.67 9.70
CA LEU A 200 15.21 8.26 9.44
C LEU A 200 15.19 7.95 7.94
N ASN A 201 14.48 8.76 7.14
CA ASN A 201 14.45 8.58 5.69
C ASN A 201 15.84 8.71 5.05
N LEU A 202 16.66 9.66 5.48
CA LEU A 202 18.05 9.76 5.02
C LEU A 202 18.87 8.52 5.40
N ILE A 203 18.78 8.06 6.65
CA ILE A 203 19.44 6.83 7.09
C ILE A 203 19.03 5.63 6.22
N CYS A 204 17.72 5.49 5.96
CA CYS A 204 17.17 4.46 5.08
C CYS A 204 17.74 4.56 3.66
N GLN A 205 17.79 5.76 3.09
CA GLN A 205 18.34 6.00 1.75
C GLN A 205 19.84 5.68 1.65
N TYR A 206 20.64 6.12 2.61
CA TYR A 206 22.10 5.92 2.59
C TYR A 206 22.51 4.46 2.76
N PHE A 207 21.72 3.67 3.50
CA PHE A 207 22.12 2.30 3.89
C PHE A 207 21.18 1.19 3.42
N GLY A 208 20.11 1.53 2.69
CA GLY A 208 19.16 0.56 2.15
C GLY A 208 18.25 -0.06 3.21
N TYR A 209 17.91 0.68 4.27
CA TYR A 209 16.91 0.26 5.24
C TYR A 209 15.52 0.76 4.87
N THR A 210 14.50 0.17 5.49
CA THR A 210 13.12 0.68 5.47
C THR A 210 12.69 1.15 6.87
N TYR A 211 11.59 1.91 6.94
CA TYR A 211 10.96 2.22 8.23
C TYR A 211 10.61 0.96 9.03
N ASP A 212 10.11 -0.09 8.35
CA ASP A 212 9.76 -1.38 8.98
C ASP A 212 10.95 -2.11 9.58
N ASP A 213 12.16 -1.96 9.00
CA ASP A 213 13.36 -2.52 9.61
C ASP A 213 13.58 -1.94 11.02
N PHE A 214 13.32 -0.65 11.21
CA PHE A 214 13.40 0.03 12.51
C PHE A 214 12.26 -0.34 13.47
N GLN A 215 11.25 -1.09 13.03
CA GLN A 215 10.25 -1.71 13.92
C GLN A 215 10.72 -3.08 14.45
N ASN A 216 11.73 -3.67 13.83
CA ASN A 216 12.15 -5.06 14.06
C ASN A 216 13.45 -5.12 14.88
N ASP A 217 13.35 -5.58 16.13
CA ASP A 217 14.47 -5.71 17.08
C ASP A 217 15.54 -6.73 16.66
N LYS A 218 15.19 -7.68 15.79
CA LYS A 218 16.13 -8.66 15.22
C LYS A 218 16.90 -8.09 14.03
N LYS A 219 16.33 -7.11 13.31
CA LYS A 219 17.02 -6.43 12.21
C LYS A 219 17.84 -5.24 12.70
N ILE A 220 17.22 -4.32 13.41
CA ILE A 220 17.89 -3.14 13.98
C ILE A 220 18.20 -3.38 15.45
N THR A 221 19.17 -4.26 15.69
CA THR A 221 19.70 -4.54 17.03
C THR A 221 20.43 -3.32 17.61
N TYR A 222 20.71 -3.32 18.92
CA TYR A 222 21.56 -2.30 19.54
C TYR A 222 22.91 -2.13 18.83
N LEU A 223 23.57 -3.25 18.47
CA LEU A 223 24.83 -3.20 17.73
C LEU A 223 24.64 -2.56 16.35
N GLN A 224 23.54 -2.89 15.67
CA GLN A 224 23.24 -2.31 14.37
C GLN A 224 23.00 -0.80 14.46
N GLN A 225 22.35 -0.33 15.52
CA GLN A 225 22.15 1.10 15.75
C GLN A 225 23.48 1.85 15.91
N THR A 226 24.45 1.28 16.65
CA THR A 226 25.81 1.84 16.78
C THR A 226 26.57 1.85 15.45
N VAL A 227 26.38 0.85 14.60
CA VAL A 227 26.99 0.82 13.27
C VAL A 227 26.38 1.90 12.37
N ILE A 228 25.06 2.06 12.42
CA ILE A 228 24.33 3.07 11.64
C ILE A 228 24.76 4.48 12.08
N SER A 229 24.78 4.78 13.38
CA SER A 229 25.16 6.10 13.90
C SER A 229 26.60 6.46 13.52
N ARG A 230 27.54 5.51 13.62
CA ARG A 230 28.93 5.72 13.18
C ARG A 230 29.02 6.01 11.69
N LYS A 231 28.40 5.19 10.83
CA LYS A 231 28.46 5.42 9.38
C LYS A 231 27.75 6.71 8.97
N PHE A 232 26.63 7.03 9.60
CA PHE A 232 25.88 8.23 9.26
C PHE A 232 26.57 9.50 9.76
N SER A 233 27.22 9.47 10.93
CA SER A 233 28.07 10.59 11.37
C SER A 233 29.25 10.83 10.45
N GLU A 234 29.86 9.80 9.84
CA GLU A 234 30.90 9.98 8.81
C GLU A 234 30.36 10.80 7.61
N VAL A 235 29.13 10.52 7.16
CA VAL A 235 28.45 11.28 6.10
C VAL A 235 28.19 12.72 6.53
N LEU A 236 27.61 12.91 7.71
CA LEU A 236 27.26 14.23 8.24
C LEU A 236 28.51 15.10 8.49
N ASN A 237 29.58 14.52 9.05
CA ASN A 237 30.85 15.20 9.29
C ASN A 237 31.52 15.60 7.98
N LYS A 238 31.49 14.73 6.97
CA LYS A 238 31.99 15.07 5.64
C LYS A 238 31.24 16.26 5.05
N ALA A 239 29.91 16.22 5.06
CA ALA A 239 29.07 17.30 4.55
C ALA A 239 29.33 18.63 5.29
N TYR A 240 29.51 18.56 6.62
CA TYR A 240 29.87 19.71 7.45
C TYR A 240 31.23 20.32 7.06
N HIS A 241 32.27 19.50 6.93
CA HIS A 241 33.61 19.96 6.54
C HIS A 241 33.68 20.49 5.10
N ASP A 242 32.86 19.93 4.20
CA ASP A 242 32.73 20.39 2.82
C ASP A 242 31.91 21.70 2.69
N GLY A 243 31.47 22.30 3.82
CA GLY A 243 30.71 23.56 3.85
C GLY A 243 29.26 23.43 3.39
N SER A 244 28.74 22.19 3.29
CA SER A 244 27.36 21.90 2.87
C SER A 244 26.67 21.01 3.92
N PRO A 245 26.50 21.47 5.18
CA PRO A 245 25.96 20.64 6.24
C PRO A 245 24.52 20.21 5.96
N ILE A 246 24.20 18.96 6.35
CA ILE A 246 22.84 18.43 6.27
C ILE A 246 22.05 18.93 7.49
N LEU A 247 20.89 19.54 7.25
CA LEU A 247 20.08 20.21 8.28
C LEU A 247 18.77 19.48 8.55
N GLU A 248 18.32 19.56 9.80
CA GLU A 248 16.93 19.33 10.20
C GLU A 248 16.02 20.43 9.61
N ASP A 249 14.71 20.20 9.57
CA ASP A 249 13.75 21.16 9.00
C ASP A 249 13.67 22.48 9.80
N ASN A 250 14.09 22.47 11.06
CA ASN A 250 14.18 23.68 11.89
C ASN A 250 15.50 24.45 11.71
N GLY A 251 16.35 24.05 10.77
CA GLY A 251 17.63 24.70 10.47
C GLY A 251 18.82 24.25 11.33
N GLN A 252 18.61 23.37 12.31
CA GLN A 252 19.71 22.79 13.10
C GLN A 252 20.55 21.82 12.26
N LEU A 253 21.84 21.70 12.59
CA LEU A 253 22.70 20.64 12.07
C LEU A 253 22.10 19.28 12.44
N MET A 254 21.88 18.42 11.45
CA MET A 254 21.43 17.05 11.68
C MET A 254 22.49 16.31 12.49
N TRP A 255 22.05 15.63 13.55
CA TRP A 255 22.97 15.01 14.51
C TRP A 255 22.65 13.53 14.73
N VAL A 256 23.72 12.74 14.81
CA VAL A 256 23.77 11.40 15.41
C VAL A 256 25.07 11.29 16.23
N LYS A 257 25.18 10.26 17.06
CA LYS A 257 26.39 10.00 17.81
C LYS A 257 27.57 9.79 16.86
N GLY A 258 28.67 10.50 17.13
CA GLY A 258 29.87 10.53 16.29
C GLY A 258 30.02 11.81 15.45
N CYS A 259 29.00 12.69 15.43
CA CYS A 259 29.15 14.02 14.83
C CYS A 259 30.22 14.84 15.58
N VAL A 260 30.99 15.65 14.84
CA VAL A 260 32.02 16.56 15.38
C VAL A 260 31.43 17.81 16.06
N TYR A 261 30.12 17.99 15.94
CA TYR A 261 29.33 19.06 16.55
C TYR A 261 28.27 18.48 17.49
N GLY A 262 27.78 19.31 18.42
CA GLY A 262 26.80 18.89 19.43
C GLY A 262 25.38 18.80 18.88
N GLN A 263 24.53 17.98 19.52
CA GLN A 263 23.10 17.92 19.22
C GLN A 263 22.45 19.30 19.44
N GLY A 264 21.64 19.74 18.47
CA GLY A 264 20.95 21.03 18.52
C GLY A 264 21.78 22.24 18.08
N SER A 265 22.99 22.02 17.57
CA SER A 265 23.84 23.07 17.00
C SER A 265 23.25 23.63 15.71
N TYR A 266 23.54 24.89 15.39
CA TYR A 266 23.23 25.52 14.11
C TYR A 266 24.53 25.73 13.30
N PRO A 267 24.45 25.83 11.95
CA PRO A 267 25.57 26.28 11.14
C PRO A 267 26.10 27.64 11.61
N GLU A 268 27.40 27.89 11.44
CA GLU A 268 28.00 29.18 11.77
C GLU A 268 27.30 30.32 11.02
N GLY A 269 26.89 31.38 11.75
CA GLY A 269 26.23 32.58 11.18
C GLY A 269 24.71 32.63 11.30
N ASN A 270 24.04 31.55 11.74
CA ASN A 270 22.60 31.54 12.02
C ASN A 270 22.37 31.47 13.55
N LYS A 271 22.05 32.62 14.17
CA LYS A 271 21.50 32.72 15.54
C LYS A 271 20.22 33.54 15.53
#